data_AF-A0A1L9TU93-F1
#
_entry.id   AF-A0A1L9TU93-F1
#
_cell.length_a   1.000
_cell.length_b   1.000
_cell.length_c   1.000
_cell.angle_alpha   90.00
_cell.angle_beta   90.00
_cell.angle_gamma   90.00
#
_symmetry.space_group_name_H-M   'P 1'
#
loop_
_entity.id
_entity.type
_entity.pdbx_description
1 polymer ?
#
loop_
_entity_poly.entity_id
_entity_poly.type
_entity_poly.pdbx_seq_one_letter_code
_entity_poly.pdbx_strand_id
1 'polypeptide(L)'
;MAERVFQAYSVMGTSLQVPRNMWPKNLKEFRMYWRDVIENQLRVTPDAELVLKEIFHPVKSVPLWARPAVVVAMPFIRRLTIEQLPPSLREQFNLKSTKSSRMLSGLFVSGMNCVYPFTPLFVRQLPKTYAMRLFRKKVKKRGGQLVKP
;
A
#
# COMPACT_ATOMS: atom_id res chain seq x y z
N MET A 1 10.33 15.61 -10.51
CA MET A 1 9.59 14.36 -10.80
C MET A 1 8.60 14.01 -9.69
N ALA A 2 9.04 13.95 -8.42
CA ALA A 2 8.17 13.62 -7.28
C ALA A 2 6.91 14.50 -7.17
N GLU A 3 7.04 15.82 -7.38
CA GLU A 3 5.91 16.75 -7.31
C GLU A 3 4.82 16.45 -8.35
N ARG A 4 5.22 16.10 -9.59
CA ARG A 4 4.27 15.75 -10.65
C ARG A 4 3.49 14.48 -10.31
N VAL A 5 4.18 13.48 -9.73
CA VAL A 5 3.54 12.25 -9.28
C VAL A 5 2.55 12.54 -8.15
N PHE A 6 2.95 13.34 -7.16
CA PHE A 6 2.08 13.75 -6.06
C PHE A 6 0.81 14.45 -6.56
N GLN A 7 0.95 15.40 -7.48
CA GLN A 7 -0.20 16.10 -8.06
C GLN A 7 -1.09 15.17 -8.90
N ALA A 8 -0.52 14.17 -9.58
CA ALA A 8 -1.32 13.17 -10.31
C ALA A 8 -2.20 12.32 -9.38
N TYR A 9 -1.77 12.07 -8.13
CA TYR A 9 -2.58 11.35 -7.14
C TYR A 9 -3.80 12.16 -6.65
N SER A 10 -3.79 13.50 -6.78
CA SER A 10 -4.96 14.33 -6.41
C SER A 10 -6.23 13.96 -7.19
N VAL A 11 -6.07 13.42 -8.40
CA VAL A 11 -7.20 12.94 -9.23
C VAL A 11 -7.94 11.79 -8.54
N MET A 12 -7.22 10.90 -7.85
CA MET A 12 -7.86 9.80 -7.11
C MET A 12 -8.69 10.35 -5.94
N GLY A 13 -8.15 11.28 -5.16
CA GLY A 13 -8.88 11.87 -4.04
C GLY A 13 -10.11 12.65 -4.50
N THR A 14 -9.96 13.48 -5.53
CA THR A 14 -11.07 14.28 -6.09
C THR A 14 -12.16 13.42 -6.73
N SER A 15 -11.80 12.27 -7.32
CA SER A 15 -12.80 11.30 -7.81
C SER A 15 -13.65 10.67 -6.69
N LEU A 16 -13.11 10.62 -5.47
CA LEU A 16 -13.80 10.16 -4.25
C LEU A 16 -14.52 11.31 -3.54
N GLN A 17 -14.85 12.40 -4.26
CA GLN A 17 -15.55 13.58 -3.76
C GLN A 17 -14.77 14.40 -2.70
N VAL A 18 -13.46 14.19 -2.56
CA VAL A 18 -12.63 15.07 -1.72
C VAL A 18 -12.43 16.41 -2.43
N PRO A 19 -12.79 17.54 -1.80
CA PRO A 19 -12.56 18.86 -2.38
C PRO A 19 -11.08 19.09 -2.70
N ARG A 20 -10.79 19.66 -3.87
CA ARG A 20 -9.39 19.85 -4.32
C ARG A 20 -8.60 20.80 -3.41
N ASN A 21 -9.28 21.73 -2.75
CA ASN A 21 -8.68 22.65 -1.77
C ASN A 21 -8.24 21.96 -0.46
N MET A 22 -8.72 20.76 -0.15
CA MET A 22 -8.21 19.95 0.96
C MET A 22 -6.93 19.18 0.61
N TRP A 23 -6.60 19.05 -0.68
CA TRP A 23 -5.35 18.42 -1.08
C TRP A 23 -4.18 19.38 -0.85
N PRO A 24 -3.09 18.97 -0.17
CA PRO A 24 -1.95 19.84 0.08
C PRO A 24 -1.36 20.38 -1.23
N LYS A 25 -0.94 21.65 -1.24
CA LYS A 25 -0.50 22.31 -2.48
C LYS A 25 0.81 21.75 -3.00
N ASN A 26 1.65 21.25 -2.09
CA ASN A 26 2.95 20.70 -2.43
C ASN A 26 3.37 19.55 -1.49
N LEU A 27 4.42 18.83 -1.89
CA LEU A 27 4.96 17.73 -1.08
C LEU A 27 5.44 18.15 0.32
N LYS A 28 5.85 19.41 0.52
CA LYS A 28 6.30 19.91 1.83
C LYS A 28 5.12 20.03 2.80
N GLU A 29 4.04 20.66 2.36
CA GLU A 29 2.77 20.76 3.11
C GLU A 29 2.21 19.37 3.38
N PHE A 30 2.22 18.47 2.39
CA PHE A 30 1.80 17.09 2.58
C PHE A 30 2.61 16.39 3.68
N ARG A 31 3.94 16.53 3.70
CA ARG A 31 4.78 15.94 4.75
C ARG A 31 4.45 16.49 6.14
N MET A 32 4.17 17.78 6.24
CA MET A 32 3.78 18.40 7.51
C MET A 32 2.42 17.88 7.99
N TYR A 33 1.42 17.89 7.12
CA TYR A 33 0.09 17.32 7.38
C TYR A 33 0.19 15.85 7.79
N TRP A 34 0.91 15.03 7.03
CA TRP A 34 1.02 13.59 7.28
C TRP A 34 1.70 13.27 8.60
N ARG A 35 2.75 14.02 8.95
CA ARG A 35 3.43 13.87 10.24
C ARG A 35 2.49 14.21 11.40
N ASP A 36 1.76 15.32 11.30
CA ASP A 36 0.78 15.73 12.32
C ASP A 36 -0.32 14.68 12.51
N VAL A 37 -0.86 14.15 11.41
CA VAL A 37 -1.88 13.08 11.47
C VAL A 37 -1.34 11.85 12.19
N ILE A 38 -0.13 11.38 11.83
CA ILE A 38 0.47 10.19 12.46
C ILE A 38 0.76 10.39 13.94
N GLU A 39 1.34 11.54 14.30
CA GLU A 39 1.84 11.78 15.66
C GLU A 39 0.69 12.18 16.61
N ASN A 40 -0.20 13.05 16.16
CA ASN A 40 -1.16 13.72 17.05
C ASN A 40 -2.59 13.19 16.92
N GLN A 41 -3.04 12.90 15.69
CA GLN A 41 -4.46 12.63 15.43
C GLN A 41 -4.80 11.14 15.38
N LEU A 42 -3.89 10.31 14.89
CA LEU A 42 -4.14 8.89 14.69
C LEU A 42 -4.08 8.13 16.01
N ARG A 43 -5.17 7.41 16.29
CA ARG A 43 -5.32 6.53 17.44
C ARG A 43 -5.86 5.19 16.95
N VAL A 44 -5.21 4.11 17.37
CA VAL A 44 -5.68 2.76 17.07
C VAL A 44 -6.95 2.48 17.86
N THR A 45 -8.03 2.17 17.15
CA THR A 45 -9.29 1.73 17.76
C THR A 45 -9.31 0.20 17.88
N PRO A 46 -10.14 -0.37 18.78
CA PRO A 46 -10.31 -1.82 18.87
C PRO A 46 -10.70 -2.47 17.54
N ASP A 47 -11.55 -1.80 16.75
CA ASP A 47 -11.95 -2.26 15.42
C ASP A 47 -10.76 -2.34 14.45
N ALA A 48 -9.84 -1.38 14.52
CA ALA A 48 -8.63 -1.39 13.70
C ALA A 48 -7.72 -2.58 14.05
N GLU A 49 -7.66 -2.98 15.33
CA GLU A 49 -6.92 -4.20 15.72
C GLU A 49 -7.57 -5.47 15.15
N LEU A 50 -8.91 -5.54 15.12
CA LEU A 50 -9.63 -6.67 14.52
C LEU A 50 -9.37 -6.77 13.02
N VAL A 51 -9.48 -5.65 12.31
CA VAL A 51 -9.17 -5.58 10.87
C VAL A 51 -7.73 -5.99 10.61
N LEU A 52 -6.77 -5.55 11.43
CA LEU A 52 -5.37 -5.97 11.31
C LEU A 52 -5.21 -7.48 11.48
N LYS A 53 -5.89 -8.09 12.46
CA LYS A 53 -5.87 -9.55 12.69
C LYS A 53 -6.41 -10.31 11.49
N GLU A 54 -7.48 -9.82 10.86
CA GLU A 54 -8.04 -10.40 9.65
C GLU A 54 -7.09 -10.28 8.45
N ILE A 55 -6.49 -9.11 8.24
CA ILE A 55 -5.51 -8.88 7.17
C ILE A 55 -4.30 -9.81 7.32
N PHE A 56 -3.85 -10.07 8.55
CA PHE A 56 -2.73 -10.98 8.80
C PHE A 56 -3.08 -12.47 8.78
N HIS A 57 -4.37 -12.82 8.82
CA HIS A 57 -4.84 -14.19 8.69
C HIS A 57 -5.86 -14.35 7.55
N PRO A 58 -5.46 -14.06 6.29
CA PRO A 58 -6.39 -14.08 5.14
C PRO A 58 -6.78 -15.51 4.72
N VAL A 59 -6.46 -16.53 5.52
CA VAL A 59 -6.67 -17.96 5.20
C VAL A 59 -8.12 -18.27 4.81
N LYS A 60 -9.08 -17.50 5.33
CA LYS A 60 -10.51 -17.63 4.98
C LYS A 60 -10.84 -17.11 3.58
N SER A 61 -10.17 -16.05 3.12
CA SER A 61 -10.48 -15.37 1.85
C SER A 61 -9.63 -15.86 0.67
N VAL A 62 -8.64 -16.72 0.93
CA VAL A 62 -7.73 -17.26 -0.09
C VAL A 62 -8.24 -18.62 -0.61
N PRO A 63 -8.29 -18.83 -1.94
CA PRO A 63 -8.63 -20.12 -2.54
C PRO A 63 -7.75 -21.25 -1.99
N LEU A 64 -8.33 -22.44 -1.76
CA LEU A 64 -7.65 -23.60 -1.16
C LEU A 64 -6.28 -23.92 -1.79
N TRP A 65 -6.18 -23.81 -3.12
CA TRP A 65 -4.96 -24.07 -3.87
C TRP A 65 -3.82 -23.07 -3.59
N ALA A 66 -4.14 -21.83 -3.20
CA ALA A 66 -3.17 -20.77 -2.93
C ALA A 66 -2.81 -20.65 -1.43
N ARG A 67 -3.59 -21.27 -0.55
CA ARG A 67 -3.38 -21.26 0.91
C ARG A 67 -1.97 -21.64 1.35
N PRO A 68 -1.34 -22.73 0.88
CA PRO A 68 -0.01 -23.11 1.37
C PRO A 68 1.04 -22.02 1.08
N ALA A 69 1.02 -21.43 -0.11
CA ALA A 69 1.93 -20.34 -0.47
C ALA A 69 1.71 -19.10 0.42
N VAL A 70 0.45 -18.74 0.69
CA VAL A 70 0.13 -17.59 1.56
C VAL A 70 0.56 -17.84 3.00
N VAL A 71 0.33 -19.02 3.55
CA VAL A 71 0.73 -19.37 4.93
C VAL A 71 2.25 -19.29 5.09
N VAL A 72 3.02 -19.72 4.09
CA VAL A 72 4.49 -19.62 4.09
C VAL A 72 4.96 -18.17 3.94
N ALA A 73 4.29 -17.36 3.11
CA ALA A 73 4.67 -15.97 2.87
C ALA A 73 4.27 -15.00 3.99
N MET A 74 3.17 -15.25 4.70
CA MET A 74 2.67 -14.33 5.75
C MET A 74 3.65 -13.98 6.87
N PRO A 75 4.45 -14.89 7.45
CA PRO A 75 5.44 -14.50 8.46
C PRO A 75 6.52 -13.54 7.90
N PHE A 76 6.79 -13.58 6.61
CA PHE A 76 7.68 -12.61 5.94
C PHE A 76 6.95 -11.28 5.73
N ILE A 77 5.74 -11.31 5.15
CA ILE A 77 4.91 -10.12 4.89
C ILE A 77 4.65 -9.36 6.19
N ARG A 78 4.24 -10.06 7.26
CA ARG A 78 3.96 -9.46 8.57
C ARG A 78 5.16 -8.69 9.12
N ARG A 79 6.37 -9.27 9.04
CA ARG A 79 7.61 -8.61 9.49
C ARG A 79 7.90 -7.34 8.69
N LEU A 80 7.76 -7.40 7.36
CA LEU A 80 7.91 -6.22 6.50
C LEU A 80 6.89 -5.13 6.84
N THR A 81 5.61 -5.49 6.98
CA THR A 81 4.53 -4.54 7.31
C THR A 81 4.72 -3.90 8.67
N ILE A 82 5.18 -4.64 9.69
CA ILE A 82 5.50 -4.07 11.02
C ILE A 82 6.57 -3.00 10.91
N GLU A 83 7.63 -3.21 10.13
CA GLU A 83 8.71 -2.24 9.98
C GLU A 83 8.34 -1.02 9.12
N GLN A 84 7.32 -1.13 8.26
CA GLN A 84 6.80 0.01 7.49
C GLN A 84 6.02 1.00 8.35
N LEU A 85 5.48 0.55 9.49
CA LEU A 85 4.73 1.42 10.40
C LEU A 85 5.68 2.32 11.21
N PRO A 86 5.28 3.58 11.51
CA PRO A 86 5.95 4.41 12.51
C PRO A 86 5.98 3.74 13.90
N PRO A 87 7.05 3.93 14.71
CA PRO A 87 7.19 3.29 16.02
C PRO A 87 5.96 3.48 16.94
N SER A 88 5.43 4.70 17.02
CA SER A 88 4.28 5.03 17.86
C SER A 88 3.02 4.23 17.49
N LEU A 89 2.81 3.93 16.21
CA LEU A 89 1.67 3.12 15.78
C LEU A 89 1.90 1.63 16.03
N ARG A 90 3.15 1.14 15.96
CA ARG A 90 3.46 -0.26 16.28
C ARG A 90 3.11 -0.59 17.71
N GLU A 91 3.44 0.31 18.64
CA GLU A 91 3.10 0.17 20.05
C GLU A 91 1.59 0.14 20.25
N GLN A 92 0.86 1.06 19.62
CA GLN A 92 -0.61 1.09 19.69
C GLN A 92 -1.27 -0.17 19.11
N PHE A 93 -0.71 -0.78 18.06
CA PHE A 93 -1.18 -2.06 17.51
C PHE A 93 -0.63 -3.30 18.23
N ASN A 94 0.11 -3.14 19.34
CA ASN A 94 0.76 -4.22 20.07
C ASN A 94 1.71 -5.09 19.20
N LEU A 95 2.34 -4.46 18.19
CA LEU A 95 3.24 -5.11 17.24
C LEU A 95 4.69 -4.96 17.69
N LYS A 96 5.30 -6.08 18.12
CA LYS A 96 6.72 -6.10 18.53
C LYS A 96 7.63 -6.08 17.29
N SER A 97 8.48 -5.06 17.19
CA SER A 97 9.62 -5.04 16.25
C SER A 97 10.76 -5.86 16.85
N THR A 98 11.26 -6.84 16.08
CA THR A 98 12.39 -7.69 16.49
C THR A 98 13.61 -7.35 15.64
N LYS A 99 14.82 -7.54 16.17
CA LYS A 99 16.10 -7.34 15.42
C LYS A 99 16.09 -8.05 14.05
N SER A 100 15.53 -9.26 14.00
CA SER A 100 15.38 -10.04 12.75
C SER A 100 14.41 -9.41 11.75
N SER A 101 13.35 -8.75 12.22
CA SER A 101 12.38 -8.03 11.38
C SER A 101 13.03 -6.81 10.71
N ARG A 102 13.80 -6.04 11.48
CA ARG A 102 14.54 -4.88 10.98
C ARG A 102 15.60 -5.27 9.95
N MET A 103 16.36 -6.33 10.23
CA MET A 103 17.36 -6.85 9.29
C MET A 103 16.71 -7.33 7.98
N LEU A 104 15.62 -8.10 8.08
CA LEU A 104 14.88 -8.59 6.92
C LEU A 104 14.33 -7.45 6.06
N SER A 105 13.74 -6.44 6.69
CA SER A 105 13.22 -5.25 6.00
C SER A 105 14.34 -4.46 5.32
N GLY A 106 15.46 -4.24 6.02
CA GLY A 106 16.63 -3.56 5.43
C GLY A 106 17.20 -4.32 4.23
N LEU A 107 17.34 -5.65 4.33
CA LEU A 107 17.78 -6.50 3.23
C LEU A 107 16.80 -6.46 2.05
N PHE A 108 15.50 -6.49 2.33
CA PHE A 108 14.46 -6.42 1.30
C PHE A 108 14.49 -5.09 0.55
N VAL A 109 14.57 -3.97 1.27
CA VAL A 109 14.67 -2.63 0.68
C VAL A 109 15.96 -2.47 -0.12
N SER A 110 17.09 -2.94 0.42
CA SER A 110 18.39 -2.91 -0.27
C SER A 110 18.36 -3.74 -1.55
N GLY A 111 17.84 -4.97 -1.47
CA GLY A 111 17.66 -5.85 -2.63
C GLY A 111 16.75 -5.22 -3.67
N MET A 112 15.62 -4.63 -3.26
CA MET A 112 14.74 -3.90 -4.16
C MET A 112 15.45 -2.72 -4.83
N ASN A 113 16.20 -1.91 -4.08
CA ASN A 113 16.93 -0.76 -4.65
C ASN A 113 18.03 -1.20 -5.62
N CYS A 114 18.63 -2.37 -5.41
CA CYS A 114 19.61 -2.93 -6.33
C CYS A 114 18.94 -3.48 -7.59
N VAL A 115 17.88 -4.28 -7.45
CA VAL A 115 17.18 -4.93 -8.58
C VAL A 115 16.37 -3.92 -9.39
N TYR A 116 15.77 -2.91 -8.74
CA TYR A 116 14.85 -1.98 -9.38
C TYR A 116 15.48 -1.31 -10.60
N PRO A 117 16.67 -0.67 -10.56
CA PRO A 117 17.34 -0.10 -11.74
C PRO A 117 17.48 -1.05 -12.93
N PHE A 118 17.78 -2.34 -12.67
CA PHE A 118 18.00 -3.34 -13.72
C PHE A 118 16.71 -3.94 -14.30
N THR A 119 15.56 -3.74 -13.65
CA THR A 119 14.29 -4.27 -14.19
C THR A 119 13.91 -3.57 -15.51
N PRO A 120 13.73 -4.31 -16.62
CA PRO A 120 13.32 -3.72 -17.88
C PRO A 120 11.93 -3.09 -17.82
N LEU A 121 11.69 -2.08 -18.66
CA LEU A 121 10.42 -1.34 -18.69
C LEU A 121 9.20 -2.23 -18.94
N PHE A 122 9.33 -3.29 -19.76
CA PHE A 122 8.22 -4.19 -20.02
C PHE A 122 7.75 -4.86 -18.71
N VAL A 123 8.68 -5.41 -17.91
CA VAL A 123 8.38 -6.06 -16.62
C VAL A 123 7.69 -5.07 -15.68
N ARG A 124 8.20 -3.83 -15.61
CA ARG A 124 7.62 -2.76 -14.78
C ARG A 124 6.19 -2.39 -15.20
N GLN A 125 5.87 -2.49 -16.48
CA GLN A 125 4.55 -2.12 -17.02
C GLN A 125 3.55 -3.29 -17.06
N LEU A 126 4.02 -4.54 -16.98
CA LEU A 126 3.14 -5.73 -17.01
C LEU A 126 1.98 -5.67 -16.00
N PRO A 127 2.20 -5.35 -14.70
CA PRO A 127 1.11 -5.32 -13.72
C PRO A 127 0.03 -4.30 -14.09
N LYS A 128 0.43 -3.09 -14.50
CA LYS A 128 -0.47 -2.04 -14.97
C LYS A 128 -1.27 -2.51 -16.19
N THR A 129 -0.58 -3.04 -17.20
CA THR A 129 -1.22 -3.46 -18.46
C THR A 129 -2.21 -4.59 -18.22
N TYR A 130 -1.86 -5.55 -17.37
CA TYR A 130 -2.75 -6.64 -16.97
C TYR A 130 -3.98 -6.13 -16.18
N ALA A 131 -3.77 -5.29 -15.16
CA ALA A 131 -4.86 -4.72 -14.37
C ALA A 131 -5.82 -3.89 -15.24
N MET A 132 -5.30 -3.04 -16.14
CA MET A 132 -6.11 -2.27 -17.08
C MET A 132 -6.87 -3.16 -18.06
N ARG A 133 -6.27 -4.27 -18.52
CA ARG A 133 -6.97 -5.26 -19.37
C ARG A 133 -8.13 -5.89 -18.62
N LEU A 134 -7.95 -6.28 -17.36
CA LEU A 134 -9.02 -6.83 -16.53
C LEU A 134 -10.13 -5.81 -16.27
N PHE A 135 -9.76 -4.57 -15.96
CA PHE A 135 -10.71 -3.48 -15.74
C PHE A 135 -11.55 -3.21 -16.99
N ARG A 136 -10.91 -3.06 -18.16
CA ARG A 136 -11.59 -2.89 -19.46
C ARG A 136 -12.57 -4.02 -19.76
N LYS A 137 -12.19 -5.28 -19.48
CA LYS A 137 -13.10 -6.44 -19.65
C LYS A 137 -14.32 -6.33 -18.73
N LYS A 138 -14.14 -5.94 -17.47
CA LYS A 138 -15.24 -5.78 -16.51
C LYS A 138 -16.19 -4.63 -16.90
N VAL A 139 -15.64 -3.49 -17.34
CA VAL A 139 -16.43 -2.33 -17.78
C VAL A 139 -17.26 -2.67 -19.02
N LYS A 140 -16.66 -3.34 -20.02
CA LYS A 140 -17.39 -3.82 -21.21
C LYS A 140 -18.52 -4.79 -20.84
N LYS A 141 -18.29 -5.69 -19.88
CA LYS A 141 -19.32 -6.64 -19.40
C LYS A 141 -20.51 -5.93 -18.72
N ARG A 142 -20.28 -4.75 -18.12
CA ARG A 142 -21.31 -3.95 -17.43
C ARG A 142 -21.98 -2.91 -18.36
N GLY A 143 -21.68 -2.91 -19.66
CA GLY A 143 -22.24 -1.95 -20.62
C GLY A 143 -21.68 -0.53 -20.51
N GLY A 144 -20.66 -0.30 -19.67
CA GLY A 144 -20.01 1.00 -19.56
C GLY A 144 -19.05 1.27 -20.71
N GLN A 145 -19.00 2.51 -21.21
CA GLN A 145 -17.93 2.97 -22.09
C GLN A 145 -16.86 3.70 -21.27
N LEU A 146 -15.60 3.41 -21.55
CA LEU A 146 -14.50 4.18 -20.99
C LEU A 146 -14.38 5.48 -21.79
N VAL A 147 -14.51 6.61 -21.10
CA VAL A 147 -14.14 7.91 -21.65
C VAL A 147 -12.64 7.84 -21.97
N LYS A 148 -12.28 7.97 -23.25
CA LYS A 148 -10.87 8.09 -23.63
C LYS A 148 -10.34 9.41 -23.05
N PRO A 149 -9.15 9.40 -22.43
CA PRO A 149 -8.49 10.64 -22.02
C PRO A 149 -8.19 11.53 -23.23
#